data_AF-A0A087YAT1-F1
#
_entry.id   AF-A0A087YAT1-F1
#
_cell.length_a   1.000
_cell.length_b   1.000
_cell.length_c   1.000
_cell.angle_alpha   90.00
_cell.angle_beta   90.00
_cell.angle_gamma   90.00
#
_symmetry.space_group_name_H-M   'P 1'
#
loop_
_entity.id
_entity.type
_entity.pdbx_description
1 polymer ?
#
loop_
_entity_poly.entity_id
_entity_poly.type
_entity_poly.pdbx_seq_one_letter_code
_entity_poly.pdbx_strand_id
1 'polypeptide(L)'
;DISFHDMEVIDQIQSVPDLESALCSVLAVDLPEPKKAVLLELYVQTVLFCRQQGFSKAQTSALVSIIKSIHEANIETPLNNSEQCFKYCNDLLLCHSVRRPPFSVKLFSLDEVNCVLNYIQDHYLRHDRLYKYIFTPQVKLDLFLTYSGKGGEGLAADESAEQEKQEHCQLLNRKIEDETTSVDLKALVEQEVKEQMEQVSKQLDQRIKETVFEQSSKAQSAKSGKKGKK
;
A
#
# COMPACT_ATOMS: atom_id res chain seq x y z
N ASP A 1 -16.36 -17.45 5.57
CA ASP A 1 -15.57 -18.67 5.50
C ASP A 1 -16.36 -19.80 4.90
N ILE A 2 -15.68 -20.71 4.19
CA ILE A 2 -16.29 -21.87 3.54
C ILE A 2 -16.51 -22.96 4.61
N SER A 3 -17.72 -23.53 4.66
CA SER A 3 -18.02 -24.61 5.60
C SER A 3 -17.22 -25.88 5.28
N PHE A 4 -16.97 -26.71 6.29
CA PHE A 4 -16.31 -28.01 6.09
C PHE A 4 -17.06 -28.90 5.10
N HIS A 5 -18.40 -28.86 5.13
CA HIS A 5 -19.23 -29.62 4.20
C HIS A 5 -19.10 -29.13 2.75
N ASP A 6 -19.08 -27.81 2.57
CA ASP A 6 -18.91 -27.18 1.26
C ASP A 6 -17.53 -27.51 0.66
N MET A 7 -16.49 -27.53 1.50
CA MET A 7 -15.14 -27.93 1.08
C MET A 7 -15.07 -29.40 0.64
N GLU A 8 -15.87 -30.29 1.24
CA GLU A 8 -15.91 -31.69 0.84
C GLU A 8 -16.54 -31.87 -0.54
N VAL A 9 -17.57 -31.09 -0.85
CA VAL A 9 -18.17 -31.04 -2.19
C VAL A 9 -17.16 -30.47 -3.20
N ILE A 10 -16.51 -29.35 -2.85
CA ILE A 10 -15.49 -28.71 -3.70
C ILE A 10 -14.33 -29.68 -4.00
N ASP A 11 -13.85 -30.43 -3.02
CA ASP A 11 -12.71 -31.36 -3.17
C ASP A 11 -13.04 -32.52 -4.13
N GLN A 12 -14.28 -33.01 -4.13
CA GLN A 12 -14.72 -34.11 -4.98
C GLN A 12 -14.90 -33.72 -6.46
N ILE A 13 -15.11 -32.44 -6.76
CA ILE A 13 -15.39 -31.97 -8.13
C ILE A 13 -14.09 -31.81 -8.93
N GLN A 14 -13.89 -32.64 -9.96
CA GLN A 14 -12.72 -32.55 -10.85
C GLN A 14 -12.94 -31.65 -12.07
N SER A 15 -14.20 -31.43 -12.45
CA SER A 15 -14.59 -30.64 -13.62
C SER A 15 -14.55 -29.14 -13.28
N VAL A 16 -13.87 -28.34 -14.11
CA VAL A 16 -13.75 -26.89 -13.96
C VAL A 16 -15.11 -26.17 -13.96
N PRO A 17 -16.03 -26.41 -14.92
CA PRO A 17 -17.33 -25.70 -14.92
C PRO A 17 -18.20 -26.07 -13.72
N ASP A 18 -18.13 -27.32 -13.25
CA ASP A 18 -18.85 -27.76 -12.06
C ASP A 18 -18.27 -27.10 -10.80
N LEU A 19 -16.94 -26.92 -10.75
CA LEU A 19 -16.26 -26.23 -9.65
C LEU A 19 -16.63 -24.74 -9.60
N GLU A 20 -16.71 -24.06 -10.74
CA GLU A 20 -17.22 -22.68 -10.83
C GLU A 20 -18.63 -22.57 -10.25
N SER A 21 -19.52 -23.50 -10.62
CA SER A 21 -20.91 -23.51 -10.15
C SER A 21 -21.00 -23.72 -8.63
N ALA A 22 -20.17 -24.63 -8.09
CA ALA A 22 -20.08 -24.89 -6.66
C ALA A 22 -19.56 -23.66 -5.91
N LEU A 23 -18.44 -23.08 -6.36
CA LEU A 23 -17.85 -21.88 -5.75
C LEU A 23 -18.80 -20.68 -5.80
N CYS A 24 -19.55 -20.52 -6.89
CA CYS A 24 -20.58 -19.52 -7.02
C CYS A 24 -21.65 -19.65 -5.93
N SER A 25 -22.12 -20.87 -5.67
CA SER A 25 -23.13 -21.14 -4.64
C SER A 25 -22.58 -20.94 -3.22
N VAL A 26 -21.36 -21.41 -2.96
CA VAL A 26 -20.73 -21.42 -1.63
C VAL A 26 -20.29 -20.02 -1.20
N LEU A 27 -19.71 -19.25 -2.12
CA LEU A 27 -19.22 -17.89 -1.83
C LEU A 27 -20.31 -16.82 -2.00
N ALA A 28 -21.53 -17.22 -2.36
CA ALA A 28 -22.70 -16.36 -2.58
C ALA A 28 -22.35 -15.14 -3.45
N VAL A 29 -21.73 -15.38 -4.60
CA VAL A 29 -21.24 -14.33 -5.50
C VAL A 29 -22.40 -13.73 -6.30
N ASP A 30 -23.01 -12.66 -5.78
CA ASP A 30 -24.07 -11.91 -6.45
C ASP A 30 -23.50 -10.72 -7.24
N LEU A 31 -22.90 -11.02 -8.40
CA LEU A 31 -22.31 -10.03 -9.30
C LEU A 31 -22.87 -10.21 -10.72
N PRO A 32 -23.06 -9.12 -11.47
CA PRO A 32 -23.40 -9.21 -12.88
C PRO A 32 -22.23 -9.78 -13.69
N GLU A 33 -22.54 -10.49 -14.77
CA GLU A 33 -21.55 -10.81 -15.80
C GLU A 33 -21.07 -9.52 -16.48
N PRO A 34 -19.76 -9.38 -16.82
CA PRO A 34 -18.70 -10.40 -16.79
C PRO A 34 -17.90 -10.44 -15.48
N LYS A 35 -18.19 -9.56 -14.51
CA LYS A 35 -17.40 -9.44 -13.27
C LYS A 35 -17.42 -10.73 -12.46
N LYS A 36 -18.59 -11.39 -12.42
CA LYS A 36 -18.76 -12.69 -11.79
C LYS A 36 -17.79 -13.74 -12.32
N ALA A 37 -17.66 -13.86 -13.65
CA ALA A 37 -16.78 -14.85 -14.28
C ALA A 37 -15.32 -14.64 -13.90
N VAL A 38 -14.84 -13.39 -13.93
CA VAL A 38 -13.46 -13.03 -13.55
C VAL A 38 -13.17 -13.37 -12.08
N LEU A 39 -14.14 -13.16 -11.19
CA LEU A 39 -14.00 -13.47 -9.78
C LEU A 39 -14.02 -15.00 -9.52
N LEU A 40 -14.90 -15.73 -10.21
CA LEU A 40 -14.95 -17.19 -10.11
C LEU A 40 -13.68 -17.83 -10.65
N GLU A 41 -13.14 -17.35 -11.77
CA GLU A 41 -11.86 -17.79 -12.33
C GLU A 41 -10.73 -17.65 -11.30
N LEU A 42 -10.67 -16.53 -10.58
CA LEU A 42 -9.69 -16.32 -9.50
C LEU A 42 -9.81 -17.39 -8.39
N TYR A 43 -11.04 -17.71 -7.97
CA TYR A 43 -11.27 -18.71 -6.94
C TYR A 43 -10.98 -20.14 -7.43
N VAL A 44 -11.37 -20.48 -8.66
CA VAL A 44 -11.05 -21.76 -9.29
C VAL A 44 -9.55 -21.95 -9.36
N GLN A 45 -8.82 -20.95 -9.85
CA GLN A 45 -7.38 -21.03 -9.97
C GLN A 45 -6.69 -21.19 -8.60
N THR A 46 -7.25 -20.58 -7.56
CA THR A 46 -6.79 -20.76 -6.17
C THR A 46 -6.96 -22.20 -5.70
N VAL A 47 -8.13 -22.80 -5.96
CA VAL A 47 -8.42 -24.20 -5.58
C VAL A 47 -7.53 -25.16 -6.36
N LEU A 48 -7.34 -24.93 -7.66
CA LEU A 48 -6.44 -25.72 -8.48
C LEU A 48 -5.00 -25.66 -7.99
N PHE A 49 -4.51 -24.47 -7.60
CA PHE A 49 -3.21 -24.31 -6.98
C PHE A 49 -3.09 -25.10 -5.66
N CYS A 50 -4.11 -25.04 -4.80
CA CYS A 50 -4.13 -25.82 -3.56
C CYS A 50 -4.03 -27.34 -3.82
N ARG A 51 -4.72 -27.84 -4.85
CA ARG A 51 -4.65 -29.25 -5.25
C ARG A 51 -3.27 -29.63 -5.75
N GLN A 52 -2.63 -28.77 -6.55
CA GLN A 52 -1.27 -29.00 -7.04
C GLN A 52 -0.24 -29.07 -5.92
N GLN A 53 -0.41 -28.25 -4.88
CA GLN A 53 0.46 -28.23 -3.71
C GLN A 53 0.11 -29.32 -2.67
N GLY A 54 -0.98 -30.06 -2.86
CA GLY A 54 -1.42 -31.10 -1.92
C GLY A 54 -1.93 -30.55 -0.59
N PHE A 55 -2.47 -29.33 -0.57
CA PHE A 55 -3.00 -28.71 0.64
C PHE A 55 -4.25 -29.45 1.17
N SER A 56 -4.37 -29.46 2.50
CA SER A 56 -5.55 -29.99 3.19
C SER A 56 -6.78 -29.11 2.98
N LYS A 57 -7.97 -29.69 3.17
CA LYS A 57 -9.26 -28.97 3.06
C LYS A 57 -9.31 -27.68 3.89
N ALA A 58 -8.73 -27.70 5.10
CA ALA A 58 -8.66 -26.54 5.97
C ALA A 58 -7.73 -25.45 5.43
N GLN A 59 -6.56 -25.83 4.88
CA GLN A 59 -5.63 -24.91 4.22
C GLN A 59 -6.25 -24.29 2.96
N THR A 60 -6.97 -25.08 2.14
CA THR A 60 -7.66 -24.55 0.95
C THR A 60 -8.76 -23.56 1.33
N SER A 61 -9.60 -23.88 2.31
CA SER A 61 -10.63 -22.95 2.80
C SER A 61 -10.01 -21.65 3.32
N ALA A 62 -8.93 -21.75 4.10
CA ALA A 62 -8.20 -20.59 4.58
C ALA A 62 -7.62 -19.76 3.43
N LEU A 63 -6.97 -20.39 2.43
CA LEU A 63 -6.37 -19.67 1.32
C LEU A 63 -7.42 -18.94 0.46
N VAL A 64 -8.53 -19.60 0.14
CA VAL A 64 -9.63 -18.96 -0.59
C VAL A 64 -10.19 -17.77 0.20
N SER A 65 -10.29 -17.91 1.53
CA SER A 65 -10.75 -16.82 2.42
C SER A 65 -9.74 -15.66 2.49
N ILE A 66 -8.44 -15.94 2.51
CA ILE A 66 -7.38 -14.93 2.43
C ILE A 66 -7.47 -14.17 1.10
N ILE A 67 -7.58 -14.88 -0.02
CA ILE A 67 -7.69 -14.25 -1.35
C ILE A 67 -8.98 -13.43 -1.47
N LYS A 68 -10.10 -13.91 -0.92
CA LYS A 68 -11.34 -13.13 -0.82
C LYS A 68 -11.17 -11.86 0.01
N SER A 69 -10.45 -11.93 1.13
CA SER A 69 -10.23 -10.77 2.00
C SER A 69 -9.31 -9.73 1.35
N ILE A 70 -8.24 -10.17 0.69
CA ILE A 70 -7.35 -9.29 -0.10
C ILE A 70 -8.12 -8.69 -1.30
N HIS A 71 -8.86 -9.57 -1.99
CA HIS A 71 -10.08 -9.33 -2.75
C HIS A 71 -10.74 -7.96 -2.52
N GLU A 72 -11.52 -7.98 -1.44
CA GLU A 72 -12.39 -6.94 -0.93
C GLU A 72 -11.61 -5.69 -0.53
N ALA A 73 -10.48 -5.84 0.18
CA ALA A 73 -9.62 -4.73 0.59
C ALA A 73 -9.02 -3.97 -0.62
N ASN A 74 -8.70 -4.69 -1.70
CA ASN A 74 -8.15 -4.06 -2.91
C ASN A 74 -9.18 -3.21 -3.66
N ILE A 75 -10.46 -3.62 -3.67
CA ILE A 75 -11.53 -2.94 -4.42
C ILE A 75 -12.25 -1.85 -3.63
N GLU A 76 -12.05 -1.81 -2.31
CA GLU A 76 -12.65 -0.81 -1.41
C GLU A 76 -12.26 0.63 -1.78
N THR A 77 -11.08 0.82 -2.37
CA THR A 77 -10.59 2.13 -2.78
C THR A 77 -10.11 2.16 -4.24
N PRO A 78 -10.47 3.22 -5.01
CA PRO A 78 -9.92 3.46 -6.34
C PRO A 78 -8.43 3.85 -6.30
N LEU A 79 -7.91 4.21 -5.13
CA LEU A 79 -6.52 4.60 -4.97
C LEU A 79 -5.60 3.37 -5.02
N ASN A 80 -4.33 3.61 -5.34
CA ASN A 80 -3.31 2.58 -5.31
C ASN A 80 -3.02 2.18 -3.85
N ASN A 81 -3.41 0.97 -3.46
CA ASN A 81 -3.20 0.41 -2.13
C ASN A 81 -2.41 -0.92 -2.16
N SER A 82 -1.62 -1.16 -3.22
CA SER A 82 -0.88 -2.41 -3.42
C SER A 82 0.03 -2.78 -2.25
N GLU A 83 0.74 -1.82 -1.68
CA GLU A 83 1.59 -2.04 -0.50
C GLU A 83 0.77 -2.42 0.74
N GLN A 84 -0.41 -1.80 0.92
CA GLN A 84 -1.31 -2.11 2.04
C GLN A 84 -1.92 -3.50 1.88
N CYS A 85 -2.35 -3.86 0.67
CA CYS A 85 -2.85 -5.20 0.35
C CYS A 85 -1.76 -6.28 0.59
N PHE A 86 -0.51 -5.98 0.26
CA PHE A 86 0.61 -6.89 0.54
C PHE A 86 0.89 -7.03 2.05
N LYS A 87 0.86 -5.94 2.82
CA LYS A 87 0.99 -5.99 4.29
C LYS A 87 -0.15 -6.79 4.90
N TYR A 88 -1.39 -6.53 4.48
CA TYR A 88 -2.57 -7.26 4.93
C TYR A 88 -2.50 -8.75 4.59
N CYS A 89 -2.03 -9.11 3.40
CA CYS A 89 -1.78 -10.50 3.02
C CYS A 89 -0.79 -11.19 3.96
N ASN A 90 0.34 -10.53 4.28
CA ASN A 90 1.32 -11.06 5.21
C ASN A 90 0.74 -11.23 6.63
N ASP A 91 -0.01 -10.25 7.10
CA ASP A 91 -0.64 -10.30 8.43
C ASP A 91 -1.65 -11.46 8.53
N LEU A 92 -2.48 -11.66 7.49
CA LEU A 92 -3.40 -12.79 7.40
C LEU A 92 -2.64 -14.12 7.37
N LEU A 93 -1.59 -14.25 6.53
CA LEU A 93 -0.78 -15.46 6.49
C LEU A 93 -0.11 -15.77 7.83
N LEU A 94 0.40 -14.75 8.53
CA LEU A 94 0.97 -14.90 9.87
C LEU A 94 -0.07 -15.43 10.88
N CYS A 95 -1.32 -14.97 10.81
CA CYS A 95 -2.42 -15.46 11.63
C CYS A 95 -2.75 -16.95 11.36
N HIS A 96 -2.49 -17.45 10.16
CA HIS A 96 -2.69 -18.86 9.80
C HIS A 96 -1.43 -19.73 9.91
N SER A 97 -0.31 -19.16 10.34
CA SER A 97 1.00 -19.83 10.41
C SER A 97 1.54 -19.95 11.83
N VAL A 98 1.28 -18.94 12.67
CA VAL A 98 1.76 -18.89 14.06
C VAL A 98 0.67 -19.45 14.98
N ARG A 99 1.04 -20.23 16.00
CA ARG A 99 0.09 -20.78 16.98
C ARG A 99 -0.03 -19.87 18.21
N ARG A 100 -1.08 -19.05 18.28
CA ARG A 100 -1.45 -18.20 19.42
C ARG A 100 -2.97 -18.21 19.60
N PRO A 101 -3.50 -19.17 20.37
CA PRO A 101 -4.90 -19.13 20.78
C PRO A 101 -5.18 -17.80 21.53
N PRO A 102 -6.32 -17.13 21.34
CA PRO A 102 -7.51 -17.52 20.55
C PRO A 102 -7.52 -17.11 19.06
N PHE A 103 -6.47 -16.44 18.56
CA PHE A 103 -6.52 -15.74 17.26
C PHE A 103 -5.82 -16.47 16.09
N SER A 104 -4.88 -17.38 16.36
CA SER A 104 -4.04 -17.92 15.30
C SER A 104 -3.85 -19.45 15.40
N VAL A 105 -4.13 -20.14 14.30
CA VAL A 105 -4.08 -21.60 14.15
C VAL A 105 -2.93 -21.92 13.19
N LYS A 106 -2.04 -22.84 13.57
CA LYS A 106 -0.96 -23.30 12.69
C LYS A 106 -1.53 -24.22 11.61
N LEU A 107 -1.98 -23.63 10.50
CA LEU A 107 -2.45 -24.34 9.31
C LEU A 107 -1.35 -24.55 8.29
N PHE A 108 -0.43 -23.58 8.14
CA PHE A 108 0.66 -23.65 7.18
C PHE A 108 2.02 -23.82 7.87
N SER A 109 2.90 -24.59 7.23
CA SER A 109 4.33 -24.65 7.50
C SER A 109 5.07 -23.50 6.81
N LEU A 110 6.30 -23.21 7.22
CA LEU A 110 7.08 -22.10 6.67
C LEU A 110 7.27 -22.20 5.15
N ASP A 111 7.52 -23.40 4.64
CA ASP A 111 7.72 -23.64 3.21
C ASP A 111 6.43 -23.44 2.42
N GLU A 112 5.30 -23.91 2.96
CA GLU A 112 3.97 -23.70 2.36
C GLU A 112 3.59 -22.22 2.34
N VAL A 113 3.90 -21.46 3.40
CA VAL A 113 3.66 -20.00 3.45
C VAL A 113 4.42 -19.29 2.36
N ASN A 114 5.70 -19.61 2.17
CA ASN A 114 6.51 -19.00 1.10
C ASN A 114 5.93 -19.35 -0.29
N CYS A 115 5.48 -20.59 -0.49
CA CYS A 115 4.83 -21.01 -1.73
C CYS A 115 3.54 -20.22 -1.99
N VAL A 116 2.69 -20.07 -0.97
CA VAL A 116 1.45 -19.30 -1.03
C VAL A 116 1.72 -17.81 -1.29
N LEU A 117 2.70 -17.23 -0.61
CA LEU A 117 3.04 -15.82 -0.76
C LEU A 117 3.51 -15.51 -2.19
N ASN A 118 4.39 -16.36 -2.74
CA ASN A 118 4.84 -16.24 -4.13
C ASN A 118 3.67 -16.37 -5.11
N TYR A 119 2.77 -17.34 -4.87
CA TYR A 119 1.56 -17.51 -5.68
C TYR A 119 0.68 -16.26 -5.67
N ILE A 120 0.38 -15.68 -4.49
CA ILE A 120 -0.45 -14.48 -4.38
C ILE A 120 0.23 -13.29 -5.05
N GLN A 121 1.55 -13.15 -4.91
CA GLN A 121 2.30 -12.08 -5.54
C GLN A 121 2.26 -12.16 -7.07
N ASP A 122 2.51 -13.34 -7.62
CA ASP A 122 2.60 -13.54 -9.06
C ASP A 122 1.23 -13.55 -9.77
N HIS A 123 0.21 -14.17 -9.15
CA HIS A 123 -1.09 -14.37 -9.77
C HIS A 123 -2.13 -13.31 -9.41
N TYR A 124 -2.05 -12.68 -8.23
CA TYR A 124 -3.03 -11.70 -7.79
C TYR A 124 -2.46 -10.28 -7.76
N LEU A 125 -1.42 -10.03 -6.96
CA LEU A 125 -0.92 -8.67 -6.73
C LEU A 125 -0.30 -8.03 -7.97
N ARG A 126 0.34 -8.83 -8.84
CA ARG A 126 0.84 -8.36 -10.14
C ARG A 126 -0.27 -7.81 -11.06
N HIS A 127 -1.50 -8.27 -10.85
CA HIS A 127 -2.69 -7.92 -11.63
C HIS A 127 -3.68 -7.06 -10.83
N ASP A 128 -3.24 -6.44 -9.72
CA ASP A 128 -4.04 -5.57 -8.86
C ASP A 128 -4.80 -4.48 -9.62
N ARG A 129 -4.15 -3.85 -10.61
CA ARG A 129 -4.74 -2.80 -11.47
C ARG A 129 -5.91 -3.31 -12.31
N LEU A 130 -5.84 -4.56 -12.79
CA LEU A 130 -6.92 -5.16 -13.58
C LEU A 130 -8.14 -5.39 -12.70
N TYR A 131 -7.95 -5.98 -11.52
CA TYR A 131 -9.03 -6.20 -10.57
C TYR A 131 -9.63 -4.87 -10.10
N LYS A 132 -8.81 -3.86 -9.80
CA LYS A 132 -9.30 -2.51 -9.48
C LYS A 132 -10.17 -1.95 -10.61
N TYR A 133 -9.72 -2.03 -11.85
CA TYR A 133 -10.47 -1.49 -12.98
C TYR A 133 -11.87 -2.12 -13.14
N ILE A 134 -11.95 -3.44 -12.93
CA ILE A 134 -13.21 -4.20 -13.12
C ILE A 134 -14.17 -4.00 -11.94
N PHE A 135 -13.65 -4.03 -10.71
CA PHE A 135 -14.48 -4.17 -9.51
C PHE A 135 -14.68 -2.87 -8.72
N THR A 136 -13.83 -1.85 -8.91
CA THR A 136 -13.98 -0.59 -8.17
C THR A 136 -15.22 0.17 -8.65
N PRO A 137 -16.10 0.60 -7.73
CA PRO A 137 -17.25 1.43 -8.09
C PRO A 137 -16.78 2.78 -8.64
N GLN A 138 -17.22 3.13 -9.84
CA GLN A 138 -16.92 4.43 -10.44
C GLN A 138 -17.85 5.50 -9.85
N VAL A 139 -17.27 6.48 -9.15
CA VAL A 139 -18.00 7.67 -8.71
C VAL A 139 -18.01 8.67 -9.87
N LYS A 140 -19.18 8.93 -10.46
CA LYS A 140 -19.35 9.97 -11.48
C LYS A 140 -19.80 11.26 -10.79
N LEU A 141 -19.09 12.35 -11.03
CA LEU A 141 -19.45 13.68 -10.55
C LEU A 141 -20.13 14.44 -11.69
N ASP A 142 -21.45 14.58 -11.63
CA ASP A 142 -22.20 15.42 -12.55
C ASP A 142 -22.16 16.87 -12.05
N LEU A 143 -21.30 17.68 -12.67
CA LEU A 143 -21.14 19.10 -12.34
C LEU A 143 -22.06 19.95 -13.21
N PHE A 144 -23.00 20.64 -12.57
CA PHE A 144 -23.77 21.71 -13.20
C PHE A 144 -23.20 23.06 -12.76
N LEU A 145 -22.44 23.71 -13.64
CA LEU A 145 -21.90 25.05 -13.42
C LEU A 145 -22.85 26.09 -13.99
N THR A 146 -23.52 26.83 -13.10
CA THR A 146 -24.26 28.03 -13.50
C THR A 146 -23.34 29.23 -13.31
N TYR A 147 -22.77 29.72 -14.41
CA TYR A 147 -21.99 30.95 -14.39
C TYR A 147 -22.94 32.13 -14.24
N SER A 148 -23.09 32.65 -13.02
CA SER A 148 -23.69 33.97 -12.81
C SER A 148 -22.68 35.00 -13.29
N GLY A 149 -22.64 35.23 -14.61
CA GLY A 149 -21.91 36.33 -15.20
C GLY A 149 -22.35 37.61 -14.52
N LYS A 150 -21.45 38.19 -13.70
CA LYS A 150 -21.63 39.54 -13.18
C LYS A 150 -21.72 40.44 -14.41
N GLY A 151 -22.90 41.04 -14.62
CA GLY A 151 -23.26 41.75 -15.84
C GLY A 151 -22.13 42.67 -16.31
N GLY A 152 -21.65 42.41 -17.53
CA GLY A 152 -20.92 43.41 -18.28
C GLY A 152 -21.95 44.39 -18.83
N GLU A 153 -21.99 45.59 -18.22
CA GLU A 153 -22.32 46.92 -18.76
C GLU A 153 -22.83 47.80 -17.60
N GLY A 154 -22.17 48.87 -17.19
CA GLY A 154 -20.97 49.53 -17.71
C GLY A 154 -20.49 50.59 -16.70
N LEU A 155 -19.33 51.18 -16.98
CA LEU A 155 -18.82 52.44 -16.39
C LEU A 155 -19.43 52.84 -15.03
N ALA A 156 -18.81 52.42 -13.92
CA ALA A 156 -18.61 53.27 -12.74
C ALA A 156 -17.82 52.48 -11.70
N ALA A 157 -16.64 53.00 -11.38
CA ALA A 157 -15.94 52.67 -10.15
C ALA A 157 -16.79 53.09 -8.96
N ASP A 158 -16.87 52.26 -7.93
CA ASP A 158 -16.64 52.77 -6.58
C ASP A 158 -16.18 51.63 -5.66
N GLU A 159 -15.01 51.85 -5.09
CA GLU A 159 -14.40 51.11 -3.99
C GLU A 159 -15.31 51.26 -2.77
N SER A 160 -15.81 50.16 -2.20
CA SER A 160 -16.17 50.01 -0.77
C SER A 160 -17.00 48.74 -0.58
N ALA A 161 -16.34 47.58 -0.41
CA ALA A 161 -16.83 46.44 0.39
C ALA A 161 -15.82 45.26 0.27
N GLU A 162 -14.55 45.53 0.55
CA GLU A 162 -13.61 44.49 0.96
C GLU A 162 -13.72 44.33 2.48
N GLN A 163 -14.77 43.65 2.92
CA GLN A 163 -14.90 43.08 4.26
C GLN A 163 -16.09 42.12 4.22
N GLU A 164 -15.98 40.97 4.88
CA GLU A 164 -17.00 39.89 5.02
C GLU A 164 -16.97 38.70 4.05
N LYS A 165 -16.04 38.63 3.09
CA LYS A 165 -15.89 37.42 2.23
C LYS A 165 -14.62 36.61 2.43
N GLN A 166 -14.04 36.69 3.63
CA GLN A 166 -12.84 35.93 3.99
C GLN A 166 -13.10 34.81 5.01
N GLU A 167 -14.33 34.66 5.55
CA GLU A 167 -14.61 33.64 6.57
C GLU A 167 -15.22 32.34 6.00
N HIS A 168 -15.90 32.36 4.85
CA HIS A 168 -16.59 31.16 4.38
C HIS A 168 -15.70 30.18 3.58
N CYS A 169 -14.61 30.64 2.97
CA CYS A 169 -13.62 29.75 2.34
C CYS A 169 -12.55 29.22 3.32
N GLN A 170 -12.56 29.64 4.58
CA GLN A 170 -11.62 29.16 5.59
C GLN A 170 -12.12 27.93 6.37
N LEU A 171 -13.41 27.58 6.30
CA LEU A 171 -13.99 26.47 7.08
C LEU A 171 -13.83 25.08 6.43
N LEU A 172 -13.56 25.01 5.12
CA LEU A 172 -13.35 23.72 4.42
C LEU A 172 -11.89 23.29 4.34
N ASN A 173 -10.94 24.22 4.42
CA ASN A 173 -9.52 23.89 4.50
C ASN A 173 -9.06 23.54 5.93
N ARG A 174 -9.88 23.80 6.95
CA ARG A 174 -9.52 23.55 8.36
C ARG A 174 -9.85 22.13 8.86
N LYS A 175 -10.41 21.27 8.02
CA LYS A 175 -10.83 19.91 8.43
C LYS A 175 -9.94 18.78 7.92
N ILE A 176 -8.76 19.10 7.38
CA ILE A 176 -7.77 18.11 6.91
C ILE A 176 -6.51 18.06 7.80
N GLU A 177 -6.36 18.92 8.82
CA GLU A 177 -5.14 18.94 9.64
C GLU A 177 -5.31 18.65 11.14
N ASP A 178 -6.40 18.02 11.58
CA ASP A 178 -6.49 17.54 12.97
C ASP A 178 -6.92 16.07 13.06
N GLU A 179 -6.00 15.17 12.71
CA GLU A 179 -5.73 14.03 13.60
C GLU A 179 -4.39 14.28 14.30
N THR A 180 -4.46 14.36 15.63
CA THR A 180 -3.58 15.02 16.59
C THR A 180 -2.23 14.32 16.84
N THR A 181 -1.49 13.94 15.79
CA THR A 181 -0.11 13.42 15.92
C THR A 181 0.89 13.98 14.89
N SER A 182 0.44 14.76 13.90
CA SER A 182 1.29 15.19 12.78
C SER A 182 2.24 16.36 13.09
N VAL A 183 1.84 17.27 13.98
CA VAL A 183 2.63 18.48 14.27
C VAL A 183 3.91 18.15 15.04
N ASP A 184 3.84 17.22 16.00
CA ASP A 184 5.01 16.78 16.78
C ASP A 184 6.01 15.99 15.93
N LEU A 185 5.54 15.16 14.99
CA LEU A 185 6.43 14.36 14.14
C LEU A 185 7.19 15.23 13.14
N LYS A 186 6.54 16.24 12.55
CA LYS A 186 7.24 17.17 11.65
C LYS A 186 8.31 17.98 12.39
N ALA A 187 8.00 18.46 13.59
CA ALA A 187 8.96 19.18 14.43
C ALA A 187 10.14 18.28 14.85
N LEU A 188 9.89 17.01 15.21
CA LEU A 188 10.96 16.05 15.54
C LEU A 188 11.87 15.76 14.34
N VAL A 189 11.29 15.57 13.15
CA VAL A 189 12.05 15.31 11.92
C VAL A 189 12.89 16.52 11.53
N GLU A 190 12.35 17.73 11.59
CA GLU A 190 13.12 18.95 11.30
C GLU A 190 14.26 19.17 12.29
N GLN A 191 14.03 18.89 13.58
CA GLN A 191 15.07 19.00 14.60
C GLN A 191 16.20 17.97 14.37
N GLU A 192 15.87 16.71 14.11
CA GLU A 192 16.84 15.64 13.87
C GLU A 192 17.66 15.92 12.59
N VAL A 193 17.01 16.36 11.51
CA VAL A 193 17.68 16.73 10.26
C VAL A 193 18.66 17.88 10.48
N LYS A 194 18.29 18.87 11.29
CA LYS A 194 19.17 19.99 11.63
C LYS A 194 20.38 19.53 12.45
N GLU A 195 20.17 18.63 13.41
CA GLU A 195 21.26 18.08 14.24
C GLU A 195 22.24 17.23 13.41
N GLN A 196 21.73 16.38 12.51
CA GLN A 196 22.54 15.62 11.55
C GLN A 196 23.35 16.54 10.63
N MET A 197 22.75 17.62 10.13
CA MET A 197 23.42 18.58 9.26
C MET A 197 24.55 19.33 9.99
N GLU A 198 24.35 19.70 11.26
CA GLU A 198 25.40 20.28 12.09
C GLU A 198 26.53 19.29 12.38
N GLN A 199 26.19 18.02 12.62
CA GLN A 199 27.18 16.97 12.87
C GLN A 199 28.05 16.69 11.63
N VAL A 200 27.43 16.60 10.44
CA VAL A 200 28.14 16.46 9.17
C VAL A 200 29.02 17.67 8.89
N SER A 201 28.54 18.89 9.15
CA SER A 201 29.35 20.10 9.01
C SER A 201 30.61 20.06 9.89
N LYS A 202 30.46 19.67 11.17
CA LYS A 202 31.60 19.54 12.10
C LYS A 202 32.61 18.49 11.64
N GLN A 203 32.15 17.35 11.10
CA GLN A 203 33.03 16.32 10.55
C GLN A 203 33.79 16.78 9.31
N LEU A 204 33.12 17.51 8.40
CA LEU A 204 33.76 18.10 7.24
C LEU A 204 34.81 19.15 7.64
N ASP A 205 34.51 20.01 8.60
CA ASP A 205 35.48 20.99 9.11
C ASP A 205 36.71 20.34 9.76
N GLN A 206 36.51 19.23 10.47
CA GLN A 206 37.61 18.47 11.07
C GLN A 206 38.48 17.80 10.00
N ARG A 207 37.87 17.21 8.97
CA ARG A 207 38.58 16.67 7.80
C ARG A 207 39.35 17.76 7.03
N ILE A 208 38.78 18.95 6.89
CA ILE A 208 39.47 20.08 6.26
C ILE A 208 40.67 20.51 7.12
N LYS A 209 40.53 20.59 8.45
CA LYS A 209 41.65 20.91 9.35
C LYS A 209 42.76 19.86 9.32
N GLU A 210 42.41 18.57 9.32
CA GLU A 210 43.37 17.46 9.23
C GLU A 210 44.11 17.47 7.89
N THR A 211 43.39 17.67 6.78
CA THR A 211 44.02 17.74 5.46
C THR A 211 44.92 18.98 5.32
N VAL A 212 44.53 20.12 5.87
CA VAL A 212 45.39 21.32 5.91
C VAL A 212 46.61 21.11 6.82
N PHE A 213 46.46 20.43 7.96
CA PHE A 213 47.58 20.08 8.84
C PHE A 213 48.55 19.08 8.16
N GLU A 214 48.04 18.07 7.47
CA GLU A 214 48.84 17.14 6.67
C GLU A 214 49.58 17.85 5.52
N GLN A 215 48.93 18.78 4.83
CA GLN A 215 49.55 19.54 3.76
C GLN A 215 50.63 20.49 4.31
N SER A 216 50.40 21.11 5.47
CA SER A 216 51.37 21.99 6.13
C SER A 216 52.60 21.24 6.67
N SER A 217 52.43 20.04 7.22
CA SER A 217 53.54 19.18 7.69
C SER A 217 54.34 18.57 6.52
N LYS A 218 53.68 18.20 5.42
CA LYS A 218 54.36 17.82 4.15
C LYS A 218 55.14 19.00 3.54
N ALA A 219 54.62 20.23 3.64
CA ALA A 219 55.33 21.43 3.16
C ALA A 219 56.54 21.81 4.03
N GLN A 220 56.51 21.52 5.35
CA GLN A 220 57.64 21.74 6.25
C GLN A 220 58.75 20.69 6.08
N SER A 221 58.42 19.40 5.89
CA SER A 221 59.40 18.34 5.64
C SER A 221 60.07 18.44 4.26
N ALA A 222 59.37 19.00 3.26
CA ALA A 222 59.95 19.31 1.95
C ALA A 222 60.97 20.46 2.00
N LYS A 223 60.90 21.35 3.00
CA LYS A 223 61.90 22.44 3.19
C LYS A 223 63.15 21.97 3.95
N SER A 224 63.07 20.95 4.80
CA SER A 224 64.25 20.38 5.48
C SER A 224 65.09 19.45 4.60
N GLY A 225 64.52 18.91 3.51
CA GLY A 225 65.23 18.04 2.55
C GLY A 225 66.13 18.76 1.54
N LYS A 226 66.11 20.11 1.48
CA LYS A 226 66.87 20.91 0.50
C LYS A 226 68.25 21.38 0.98
N LYS A 227 68.78 20.82 2.09
CA LYS A 227 70.18 20.96 2.51
C LYS A 227 70.88 19.61 2.46
N GLY A 228 71.10 19.05 1.27
CA GLY A 228 71.77 17.77 1.16
C GLY A 228 71.90 17.22 -0.25
N LYS A 229 72.72 17.88 -1.08
CA LYS A 229 73.72 17.28 -1.99
C LYS A 229 74.27 18.35 -2.94
N LYS A 230 75.43 18.89 -2.54
CA LYS A 230 76.53 19.15 -3.47
C LYS A 230 77.13 17.81 -3.87
#